data_AF-A0A4V2MIF5-F1
#
_entry.id   AF-A0A4V2MIF5-F1
#
_cell.length_a   1.000
_cell.length_b   1.000
_cell.length_c   1.000
_cell.angle_alpha   90.00
_cell.angle_beta   90.00
_cell.angle_gamma   90.00
#
_symmetry.space_group_name_H-M   'P 1'
#
loop_
_entity.id
_entity.type
_entity.pdbx_description
1 polymer ?
#
loop_
_entity_poly.entity_id
_entity_poly.type
_entity_poly.pdbx_seq_one_letter_code
_entity_poly.pdbx_strand_id
1 'polypeptide(L)'
;MKTLTSIIIFLFVTTTSFGQDISGTPYGLTAEDNEIWLKKVLLSDKETKLTLIQHRFFRQKEFKKLANDAIPILIANGIVVNEVANIELRNLLVNQLTPDNVQVTILDKEPEGLYVNKAWTGIIILNIKDRKINKLLKRQKSL
;
A
#
# COMPACT_ATOMS: atom_id res chain seq x y z
N MET A 1 31.70 -51.57 10.33
CA MET A 1 32.17 -50.19 10.61
C MET A 1 31.60 -49.27 9.54
N LYS A 2 30.75 -48.34 9.99
CA LYS A 2 30.38 -47.04 9.40
C LYS A 2 30.20 -46.99 7.87
N THR A 3 28.98 -47.27 7.42
CA THR A 3 28.49 -46.88 6.10
C THR A 3 28.37 -45.36 6.01
N LEU A 4 29.08 -44.78 5.04
CA LEU A 4 28.96 -43.39 4.61
C LEU A 4 27.53 -43.14 4.11
N THR A 5 26.74 -42.42 4.90
CA THR A 5 25.48 -41.84 4.43
C THR A 5 25.77 -40.40 4.00
N SER A 6 25.99 -40.23 2.70
CA SER A 6 26.07 -38.91 2.08
C SER A 6 24.69 -38.24 2.08
N ILE A 7 24.76 -36.98 2.47
CA ILE A 7 23.75 -35.93 2.54
C ILE A 7 22.95 -35.77 1.25
N ILE A 8 21.63 -35.63 1.37
CA ILE A 8 20.84 -34.75 0.50
C ILE A 8 19.94 -33.92 1.43
N ILE A 9 20.41 -32.72 1.77
CA ILE A 9 19.56 -31.67 2.33
C ILE A 9 18.79 -31.11 1.13
N PHE A 10 17.51 -31.49 1.02
CA PHE A 10 16.60 -30.89 0.07
C PHE A 10 16.15 -29.55 0.65
N LEU A 11 16.93 -28.49 0.41
CA LEU A 11 16.48 -27.12 0.59
C LEU A 11 15.43 -26.85 -0.49
N PHE A 12 14.16 -27.16 -0.16
CA PHE A 12 13.03 -26.59 -0.87
C PHE A 12 13.01 -25.09 -0.57
N VAL A 13 13.84 -24.34 -1.30
CA VAL A 13 13.56 -22.93 -1.53
C VAL A 13 12.31 -22.92 -2.41
N THR A 14 11.14 -22.82 -1.79
CA THR A 14 9.90 -22.53 -2.53
C THR A 14 9.99 -21.09 -3.02
N THR A 15 10.74 -20.87 -4.10
CA THR A 15 10.61 -19.68 -4.94
C THR A 15 9.32 -19.82 -5.74
N THR A 16 8.20 -19.64 -5.06
CA THR A 16 6.88 -19.45 -5.66
C THR A 16 6.37 -18.17 -5.01
N SER A 17 6.36 -16.99 -5.63
CA SER A 17 5.78 -16.72 -6.94
C SER A 17 6.29 -15.37 -7.48
N PHE A 18 7.26 -15.39 -8.38
CA PHE A 18 7.54 -14.27 -9.29
C PHE A 18 6.57 -14.43 -10.47
N GLY A 19 5.35 -13.94 -10.28
CA GLY A 19 4.23 -14.16 -11.19
C GLY A 19 2.90 -13.96 -10.50
N GLN A 20 2.81 -12.98 -9.59
CA GLN A 20 1.50 -12.54 -9.12
C GLN A 20 0.88 -11.72 -10.24
N ASP A 21 -0.11 -12.32 -10.89
CA ASP A 21 -1.08 -11.63 -11.71
C ASP A 21 -1.56 -10.40 -10.92
N ILE A 22 -1.13 -9.20 -11.33
CA ILE A 22 -1.49 -7.92 -10.68
C ILE A 22 -2.90 -7.53 -11.13
N SER A 23 -3.80 -8.51 -11.21
CA SER A 23 -5.23 -8.28 -11.34
C SER A 23 -5.65 -7.46 -10.11
N GLY A 24 -6.20 -6.28 -10.39
CA GLY A 24 -6.25 -5.18 -9.43
C GLY A 24 -6.91 -5.58 -8.13
N THR A 25 -6.17 -5.47 -7.01
CA THR A 25 -6.74 -5.66 -5.68
C THR A 25 -7.92 -4.71 -5.51
N PRO A 26 -9.11 -5.18 -5.13
CA PRO A 26 -10.27 -4.32 -4.90
C PRO A 26 -9.95 -3.17 -3.94
N TYR A 27 -10.62 -2.03 -4.12
CA TYR A 27 -10.49 -0.89 -3.23
C TYR A 27 -10.86 -1.29 -1.79
N GLY A 28 -12.10 -1.75 -1.63
CA GLY A 28 -12.66 -2.30 -0.41
C GLY A 28 -12.30 -3.77 -0.23
N LEU A 29 -11.86 -4.14 0.98
CA LEU A 29 -11.52 -5.50 1.37
C LEU A 29 -12.15 -5.82 2.72
N THR A 30 -12.30 -7.10 3.04
CA THR A 30 -12.59 -7.53 4.43
C THR A 30 -11.42 -7.18 5.35
N ALA A 31 -11.64 -7.19 6.67
CA ALA A 31 -10.58 -6.91 7.64
C ALA A 31 -9.39 -7.87 7.51
N GLU A 32 -9.66 -9.18 7.35
CA GLU A 32 -8.64 -10.21 7.20
C GLU A 32 -7.85 -10.03 5.90
N ASP A 33 -8.55 -9.83 4.77
CA ASP A 33 -7.92 -9.60 3.47
C ASP A 33 -7.06 -8.33 3.47
N ASN A 34 -7.53 -7.28 4.18
CA ASN A 34 -6.77 -6.04 4.33
C ASN A 34 -5.49 -6.25 5.13
N GLU A 35 -5.54 -7.03 6.22
CA GLU A 35 -4.36 -7.36 7.02
C GLU A 35 -3.34 -8.16 6.20
N ILE A 36 -3.79 -9.17 5.46
CA ILE A 36 -2.95 -9.98 4.56
C ILE A 36 -2.31 -9.08 3.50
N TRP A 37 -3.10 -8.21 2.87
CA TRP A 37 -2.61 -7.28 1.86
C TRP A 37 -1.59 -6.30 2.44
N LEU A 38 -1.84 -5.71 3.61
CA LEU A 38 -0.89 -4.78 4.25
C LEU A 38 0.44 -5.45 4.58
N LYS A 39 0.43 -6.67 5.12
CA LYS A 39 1.66 -7.44 5.37
C LYS A 39 2.43 -7.70 4.08
N LYS A 40 1.74 -8.09 3.01
CA LYS A 40 2.34 -8.27 1.68
C LYS A 40 3.00 -6.98 1.19
N VAL A 41 2.30 -5.85 1.26
CA VAL A 41 2.83 -4.55 0.84
C VAL A 41 4.04 -4.17 1.70
N LEU A 42 3.99 -4.36 3.02
CA LEU A 42 5.07 -4.04 3.94
C LEU A 42 6.37 -4.78 3.60
N LEU A 43 6.26 -6.09 3.35
CA LEU A 43 7.38 -6.99 3.05
C LEU A 43 7.91 -6.89 1.61
N SER A 44 7.17 -6.21 0.72
CA SER A 44 7.57 -6.03 -0.68
C SER A 44 8.72 -5.02 -0.82
N ASP A 45 9.53 -5.21 -1.88
CA ASP A 45 10.51 -4.22 -2.32
C ASP A 45 9.84 -2.89 -2.70
N LYS A 46 10.66 -1.86 -2.90
CA LYS A 46 10.20 -0.48 -3.13
C LYS A 46 9.27 -0.35 -4.34
N GLU A 47 9.58 -1.02 -5.44
CA GLU A 47 8.84 -0.92 -6.70
C GLU A 47 7.52 -1.69 -6.62
N THR A 48 7.58 -2.92 -6.12
CA THR A 48 6.39 -3.76 -5.92
C THR A 48 5.43 -3.12 -4.92
N LYS A 49 5.95 -2.56 -3.82
CA LYS A 49 5.18 -1.84 -2.80
C LYS A 49 4.38 -0.68 -3.41
N LEU A 50 5.05 0.15 -4.22
CA LEU A 50 4.40 1.28 -4.88
C LEU A 50 3.34 0.80 -5.88
N THR A 51 3.65 -0.25 -6.65
CA THR A 51 2.73 -0.83 -7.62
C THR A 51 1.46 -1.33 -6.95
N LEU A 52 1.56 -2.10 -5.85
CA LEU A 52 0.41 -2.59 -5.09
C LEU A 52 -0.48 -1.44 -4.59
N ILE A 53 0.13 -0.37 -4.07
CA ILE A 53 -0.59 0.83 -3.61
C ILE A 53 -1.28 1.54 -4.78
N GLN A 54 -0.59 1.71 -5.91
CA GLN A 54 -1.14 2.33 -7.12
C GLN A 54 -2.35 1.56 -7.65
N HIS A 55 -2.25 0.23 -7.72
CA HIS A 55 -3.35 -0.62 -8.16
C HIS A 55 -4.57 -0.50 -7.24
N ARG A 56 -4.38 -0.52 -5.92
CA ARG A 56 -5.50 -0.47 -4.98
C ARG A 56 -6.16 0.90 -4.88
N PHE A 57 -5.39 1.99 -4.88
CA PHE A 57 -5.91 3.33 -4.55
C PHE A 57 -6.08 4.27 -5.75
N PHE A 58 -5.34 4.07 -6.85
CA PHE A 58 -5.26 5.06 -7.93
C PHE A 58 -5.78 4.54 -9.26
N ARG A 59 -5.56 3.26 -9.57
CA ARG A 59 -5.89 2.64 -10.87
C ARG A 59 -7.24 1.90 -10.90
N GLN A 60 -8.04 2.00 -9.85
CA GLN A 60 -9.38 1.43 -9.81
C GLN A 60 -10.30 2.17 -10.78
N LYS A 61 -10.99 1.42 -11.64
CA LYS A 61 -12.05 1.97 -12.51
C LYS A 61 -13.28 2.33 -11.69
N GLU A 62 -13.61 1.54 -10.68
CA GLU A 62 -14.76 1.73 -9.81
C GLU A 62 -14.35 1.52 -8.34
N PHE A 63 -14.69 2.49 -7.49
CA PHE A 63 -14.52 2.39 -6.04
C PHE A 63 -15.80 1.78 -5.45
N LYS A 64 -15.98 0.47 -5.61
CA LYS A 64 -17.07 -0.25 -4.95
C LYS A 64 -16.74 -0.35 -3.46
N LYS A 65 -17.55 0.30 -2.63
CA LYS A 65 -17.50 0.11 -1.18
C LYS A 65 -18.33 -1.11 -0.78
N LEU A 66 -17.75 -2.05 -0.04
CA LEU A 66 -18.51 -3.05 0.72
C LEU A 66 -19.01 -2.39 2.02
N ALA A 67 -20.12 -2.92 2.56
CA ALA A 67 -20.71 -2.41 3.80
C ALA A 67 -19.74 -2.48 5.01
N ASN A 68 -18.75 -3.38 4.97
CA ASN A 68 -17.76 -3.62 6.03
C ASN A 68 -16.32 -3.44 5.53
N ASP A 69 -16.07 -2.44 4.70
CA ASP A 69 -14.75 -2.23 4.12
C ASP A 69 -13.66 -1.83 5.12
N ALA A 70 -12.61 -2.65 5.16
CA ALA A 70 -11.36 -2.33 5.83
C ALA A 70 -10.39 -1.65 4.85
N ILE A 71 -10.57 -0.33 4.67
CA ILE A 71 -9.71 0.50 3.81
C ILE A 71 -8.66 1.23 4.68
N PRO A 72 -7.35 1.04 4.43
CA PRO A 72 -6.29 1.81 5.09
C PRO A 72 -6.41 3.30 4.81
N ILE A 73 -5.99 4.14 5.75
CA ILE A 73 -5.92 5.59 5.52
C ILE A 73 -4.70 5.87 4.64
N LEU A 74 -4.92 6.48 3.48
CA LEU A 74 -3.84 6.93 2.60
C LEU A 74 -3.55 8.42 2.84
N ILE A 75 -2.30 8.76 3.10
CA ILE A 75 -1.84 10.13 3.35
C ILE A 75 -0.71 10.45 2.36
N ALA A 76 -0.84 11.50 1.57
CA ALA A 76 0.20 12.01 0.69
C ALA A 76 0.67 13.39 1.18
N ASN A 77 1.95 13.50 1.57
CA ASN A 77 2.58 14.70 2.16
C ASN A 77 1.70 15.41 3.22
N GLY A 78 1.05 14.62 4.08
CA GLY A 78 0.20 15.11 5.16
C GLY A 78 -1.24 15.45 4.77
N ILE A 79 -1.68 15.11 3.55
CA ILE A 79 -3.06 15.24 3.09
C ILE A 79 -3.69 13.87 2.95
N VAL A 80 -4.87 13.68 3.53
CA VAL A 80 -5.64 12.44 3.39
C VAL A 80 -6.16 12.34 1.95
N VAL A 81 -5.80 11.24 1.28
CA VAL A 81 -6.28 10.93 -0.07
C VAL A 81 -7.46 9.97 0.08
N ASN A 82 -8.66 10.47 -0.23
CA ASN A 82 -9.88 9.65 -0.25
C ASN A 82 -10.52 9.67 -1.64
N GLU A 83 -11.42 8.73 -1.88
CA GLU A 83 -12.04 8.48 -3.18
C GLU A 83 -12.99 9.58 -3.66
N VAL A 84 -13.62 10.30 -2.72
CA VAL A 84 -14.70 11.27 -3.00
C VAL A 84 -14.20 12.71 -3.08
N ALA A 85 -13.27 13.12 -2.23
CA ALA A 85 -12.89 14.52 -2.09
C ALA A 85 -11.77 14.96 -3.05
N ASN A 86 -11.03 14.02 -3.66
CA ASN A 86 -9.72 14.32 -4.24
C ASN A 86 -9.46 13.65 -5.60
N ILE A 87 -10.43 13.64 -6.52
CA ILE A 87 -10.27 13.04 -7.87
C ILE A 87 -9.12 13.70 -8.65
N GLU A 88 -9.05 15.03 -8.68
CA GLU A 88 -7.96 15.76 -9.35
C GLU A 88 -6.60 15.43 -8.74
N LEU A 89 -6.52 15.41 -7.41
CA LEU A 89 -5.31 15.06 -6.70
C LEU A 89 -4.91 13.61 -6.99
N ARG A 90 -5.86 12.67 -7.03
CA ARG A 90 -5.60 11.27 -7.37
C ARG A 90 -5.05 11.11 -8.78
N ASN A 91 -5.62 11.83 -9.76
CA ASN A 91 -5.15 11.84 -11.14
C ASN A 91 -3.77 12.50 -11.29
N LEU A 92 -3.46 13.47 -10.44
CA LEU A 92 -2.12 14.05 -10.40
C LEU A 92 -1.10 13.06 -9.83
N LEU A 93 -1.45 12.44 -8.70
CA LEU A 93 -0.60 11.48 -8.00
C LEU A 93 -0.33 10.24 -8.87
N VAL A 94 -1.35 9.67 -9.54
CA VAL A 94 -1.16 8.44 -10.35
C VAL A 94 -0.08 8.59 -11.42
N ASN A 95 0.08 9.80 -11.98
CA ASN A 95 1.03 10.08 -13.07
C ASN A 95 2.43 10.46 -12.58
N GLN A 96 2.58 10.77 -11.30
CA GLN A 96 3.82 11.34 -10.78
C GLN A 96 4.45 10.51 -9.66
N LEU A 97 3.74 9.52 -9.10
CA LEU A 97 4.33 8.60 -8.14
C LEU A 97 5.26 7.62 -8.88
N THR A 98 6.57 7.78 -8.69
CA THR A 98 7.59 6.82 -9.14
C THR A 98 8.36 6.27 -7.95
N PRO A 99 9.00 5.09 -8.06
CA PRO A 99 9.83 4.60 -6.97
C PRO A 99 10.87 5.65 -6.54
N ASP A 100 11.50 6.37 -7.47
CA ASP A 100 12.58 7.29 -7.14
C ASP A 100 12.15 8.54 -6.36
N ASN A 101 10.91 9.01 -6.57
CA ASN A 101 10.43 10.23 -5.93
C ASN A 101 9.46 9.99 -4.77
N VAL A 102 9.13 8.74 -4.44
CA VAL A 102 8.25 8.40 -3.31
C VAL A 102 8.99 7.59 -2.25
N GLN A 103 8.87 8.02 -1.00
CA GLN A 103 9.12 7.19 0.16
C GLN A 103 7.78 6.74 0.75
N VAL A 104 7.61 5.42 0.92
CA VAL A 104 6.40 4.83 1.48
C VAL A 104 6.68 4.39 2.92
N THR A 105 5.85 4.83 3.85
CA THR A 105 5.82 4.36 5.24
C THR A 105 4.46 3.74 5.52
N ILE A 106 4.45 2.57 6.17
CA ILE A 106 3.22 1.83 6.47
C ILE A 106 3.17 1.60 7.97
N LEU A 107 2.04 1.95 8.57
CA LEU A 107 1.69 1.64 9.94
C LEU A 107 0.62 0.55 9.89
N ASP A 108 1.04 -0.70 10.04
CA ASP A 108 0.17 -1.88 10.06
C ASP A 108 -0.50 -2.06 11.43
N LYS A 109 0.12 -1.57 12.50
CA LYS A 109 -0.41 -1.56 13.87
C LYS A 109 -0.78 -0.15 14.33
N GLU A 110 -1.79 -0.06 15.18
CA GLU A 110 -2.19 1.20 15.80
C GLU A 110 -1.08 1.70 16.73
N PRO A 111 -0.49 2.88 16.47
CA PRO A 111 0.54 3.43 17.33
C PRO A 111 -0.07 3.99 18.62
N GLU A 112 0.70 3.93 19.71
CA GLU A 112 0.29 4.48 21.00
C GLU A 112 -0.05 5.98 20.88
N GLY A 113 -1.20 6.38 21.46
CA GLY A 113 -1.64 7.77 21.48
C GLY A 113 -2.34 8.27 20.21
N LEU A 114 -2.47 7.45 19.16
CA LEU A 114 -3.30 7.77 18.00
C LEU A 114 -4.66 7.10 18.16
N TYR A 115 -5.72 7.89 18.34
CA TYR A 115 -7.08 7.38 18.40
C TYR A 115 -7.78 7.58 17.06
N VAL A 116 -8.31 6.50 16.50
CA VAL A 116 -9.16 6.54 15.32
C VAL A 116 -10.57 6.08 15.71
N ASN A 117 -11.60 6.86 15.38
CA ASN A 117 -13.01 6.50 15.66
C ASN A 117 -13.55 5.44 14.66
N LYS A 118 -12.76 4.40 14.40
CA LYS A 118 -13.11 3.22 13.60
C LYS A 118 -12.10 2.10 13.89
N ALA A 119 -12.44 0.88 13.51
CA ALA A 119 -11.49 -0.24 13.54
C ALA A 119 -10.19 0.13 12.80
N TRP A 120 -9.05 -0.28 13.36
CA TRP A 120 -7.74 -0.02 12.78
C TRP A 120 -7.58 -0.81 11.48
N THR A 121 -7.35 -0.11 10.38
CA THR A 121 -7.18 -0.69 9.04
C THR A 121 -5.81 -0.39 8.44
N GLY A 122 -4.90 0.18 9.23
CA GLY A 122 -3.58 0.64 8.82
C GLY A 122 -3.54 2.04 8.22
N ILE A 123 -2.34 2.62 8.19
CA ILE A 123 -2.05 3.92 7.56
C ILE A 123 -0.91 3.76 6.57
N ILE A 124 -1.09 4.31 5.37
CA ILE A 124 -0.07 4.37 4.32
C ILE A 124 0.29 5.84 4.11
N ILE A 125 1.55 6.17 4.32
CA ILE A 125 2.08 7.51 4.18
C ILE A 125 3.00 7.54 2.95
N LEU A 126 2.66 8.38 1.98
CA LEU A 126 3.45 8.69 0.81
C LEU A 126 4.15 10.03 1.03
N ASN A 127 5.48 10.00 1.16
CA ASN A 127 6.31 11.19 1.18
C ASN A 127 6.94 11.39 -0.21
N ILE A 128 6.42 12.36 -0.94
CA ILE A 128 6.71 12.61 -2.35
C ILE A 128 7.71 13.76 -2.45
N LYS A 129 8.90 13.45 -2.96
CA LYS A 129 10.04 14.36 -3.15
C LYS A 129 9.94 15.14 -4.46
N ASP A 130 8.74 15.60 -4.82
CA ASP A 130 8.51 16.47 -5.97
C ASP A 130 8.07 17.86 -5.51
N ARG A 131 8.83 18.89 -5.90
CA ARG A 131 8.58 20.29 -5.48
C ARG A 131 7.27 20.85 -6.03
N LYS A 132 6.87 20.45 -7.25
CA LYS A 132 5.61 20.88 -7.88
C LYS A 132 4.43 20.26 -7.15
N ILE A 133 4.47 18.96 -6.87
CA ILE A 133 3.42 18.28 -6.08
C ILE A 133 3.30 18.91 -4.71
N ASN A 134 4.42 19.13 -4.02
CA ASN A 134 4.43 19.75 -2.70
C ASN A 134 3.78 21.13 -2.68
N LYS A 135 4.01 21.95 -3.72
CA LYS A 135 3.38 23.27 -3.84
C LYS A 135 1.87 23.16 -4.03
N LEU A 136 1.41 22.17 -4.79
CA LEU A 136 -0.01 21.94 -5.06
C LEU A 136 -0.74 21.40 -3.82
N LEU A 137 -0.18 20.38 -3.17
CA LEU A 137 -0.72 19.83 -1.92
C LEU A 137 -0.82 20.92 -0.84
N LYS A 138 0.22 21.73 -0.65
CA LYS A 138 0.19 22.84 0.33
C LYS A 138 -0.97 23.82 0.11
N ARG A 139 -1.40 24.05 -1.14
CA ARG A 139 -2.56 24.91 -1.44
C ARG A 139 -3.88 24.28 -1.03
N GLN A 140 -3.99 22.95 -1.13
CA GLN A 140 -5.20 22.24 -0.71
C GLN A 140 -5.32 22.07 0.81
N LYS A 141 -4.21 22.14 1.55
CA LYS A 141 -4.20 22.12 3.02
C LYS A 141 -4.76 23.41 3.66
N SER A 142 -4.86 24.51 2.91
CA SER A 142 -5.31 25.82 3.43
C SER A 142 -6.80 26.10 3.23
N LEU A 143 -7.58 25.08 2.85
CA LEU A 143 -9.04 25.09 2.77
C LEU A 143 -9.60 24.22 3.89
#